data_AF-A0A175RCC3-F1
#
_entry.id   AF-A0A175RCC3-F1
#
_cell.length_a   1.000
_cell.length_b   1.000
_cell.length_c   1.000
_cell.angle_alpha   90.00
_cell.angle_beta   90.00
_cell.angle_gamma   90.00
#
_symmetry.space_group_name_H-M   'P 1'
#
loop_
_entity.id
_entity.type
_entity.pdbx_description
1 polymer ?
#
loop_
_entity_poly.entity_id
_entity_poly.type
_entity_poly.pdbx_seq_one_letter_code
_entity_poly.pdbx_strand_id
1 'polypeptide(L)'
;MRKLFATVAMVVLVPGASFASTQELDRAVIKATRFGMQPMPAADRRALVDAALAYWRSFDSRIPRNSPATQEWLSGEMNTNDTARLGRVINTPEYALYQLEQYTTCVRNLEALSGWIGGDPLTEMYGWTKVLYCYGDPNAIIHYLQLAGLSNGKYDGPFSLQHFSFFHRVVTGSLANAIEAESHR
;
A
#
# COMPACT_ATOMS: atom_id res chain seq x y z
N MET A 1 -59.02 -23.49 -8.83
CA MET A 1 -57.90 -23.60 -7.88
C MET A 1 -56.62 -23.12 -8.57
N ARG A 2 -56.13 -21.92 -8.22
CA ARG A 2 -55.02 -21.24 -8.89
C ARG A 2 -53.78 -21.42 -8.00
N LYS A 3 -52.83 -22.26 -8.41
CA LYS A 3 -51.59 -22.52 -7.65
C LYS A 3 -50.63 -21.35 -7.86
N LEU A 4 -50.36 -20.60 -6.78
CA LEU A 4 -49.30 -19.59 -6.72
C LEU A 4 -47.96 -20.30 -6.53
N PHE A 5 -47.06 -20.16 -7.49
CA PHE A 5 -45.65 -20.48 -7.33
C PHE A 5 -44.96 -19.30 -6.66
N ALA A 6 -44.48 -19.48 -5.43
CA ALA A 6 -43.63 -18.52 -4.75
C ALA A 6 -42.17 -18.81 -5.11
N THR A 7 -41.58 -17.96 -5.94
CA THR A 7 -40.16 -18.00 -6.26
C THR A 7 -39.37 -17.40 -5.11
N VAL A 8 -38.62 -18.23 -4.38
CA VAL A 8 -37.71 -17.78 -3.33
C VAL A 8 -36.45 -17.22 -4.00
N ALA A 9 -36.30 -15.89 -3.97
CA ALA A 9 -35.07 -15.23 -4.40
C ALA A 9 -33.99 -15.42 -3.32
N MET A 10 -32.99 -16.25 -3.62
CA MET A 10 -31.82 -16.44 -2.77
C MET A 10 -30.90 -15.23 -2.97
N VAL A 11 -30.98 -14.26 -2.05
CA VAL A 11 -30.03 -13.14 -2.00
C VAL A 11 -28.71 -13.71 -1.48
N VAL A 12 -27.74 -13.92 -2.38
CA VAL A 12 -26.36 -14.21 -1.99
C VAL A 12 -25.79 -12.94 -1.36
N LEU A 13 -25.82 -12.87 -0.04
CA LEU A 13 -25.03 -11.92 0.75
C LEU A 13 -23.56 -12.28 0.54
N VAL A 14 -22.94 -11.74 -0.51
CA VAL A 14 -21.48 -11.64 -0.55
C VAL A 14 -21.12 -10.72 0.61
N PRO A 15 -20.38 -11.20 1.64
CA PRO A 15 -19.88 -10.30 2.66
C PRO A 15 -19.01 -9.30 1.91
N GLY A 16 -19.45 -8.05 1.86
CA GLY A 16 -18.60 -6.96 1.43
C GLY A 16 -17.41 -7.00 2.36
N ALA A 17 -16.28 -7.52 1.87
CA ALA A 17 -15.01 -7.33 2.53
C ALA A 17 -14.94 -5.83 2.75
N SER A 18 -15.08 -5.39 3.99
CA SER A 18 -14.88 -4.00 4.37
C SER A 18 -13.53 -3.66 3.81
N PHE A 19 -13.54 -2.94 2.68
CA PHE A 19 -12.37 -2.32 2.11
C PHE A 19 -11.77 -1.57 3.28
N ALA A 20 -10.63 -2.00 3.84
CA ALA A 20 -9.88 -1.15 4.75
C ALA A 20 -9.55 0.07 3.89
N SER A 21 -10.41 1.06 4.02
CA SER A 21 -10.73 1.94 2.92
C SER A 21 -9.59 2.92 2.87
N THR A 22 -9.21 3.30 1.67
CA THR A 22 -8.33 4.43 1.42
C THR A 22 -8.67 5.65 2.27
N GLN A 23 -9.96 5.83 2.62
CA GLN A 23 -10.47 6.84 3.52
C GLN A 23 -9.96 6.75 4.99
N GLU A 24 -9.62 5.56 5.51
CA GLU A 24 -9.06 5.39 6.86
C GLU A 24 -7.61 5.85 6.90
N LEU A 25 -6.82 5.49 5.88
CA LEU A 25 -5.46 6.02 5.70
C LEU A 25 -5.51 7.54 5.56
N ASP A 26 -6.40 8.07 4.72
CA ASP A 26 -6.56 9.50 4.49
C ASP A 26 -6.90 10.25 5.80
N ARG A 27 -7.87 9.72 6.57
CA ARG A 27 -8.25 10.28 7.86
C ARG A 27 -7.11 10.22 8.88
N ALA A 28 -6.39 9.11 8.96
CA ALA A 28 -5.27 8.94 9.88
C ALA A 28 -4.13 9.91 9.54
N VAL A 29 -3.84 10.08 8.26
CA VAL A 29 -2.82 10.99 7.75
C VAL A 29 -3.20 12.46 8.03
N ILE A 30 -4.44 12.86 7.80
CA ILE A 30 -4.92 14.21 8.16
C ILE A 30 -4.86 14.43 9.69
N LYS A 31 -5.29 13.43 10.47
CA LYS A 31 -5.32 13.52 11.95
C LYS A 31 -3.91 13.57 12.55
N ALA A 32 -3.01 12.68 12.14
CA ALA A 32 -1.67 12.54 12.69
C ALA A 32 -0.84 13.80 12.45
N THR A 33 -1.06 14.45 11.32
CA THR A 33 -0.24 15.60 10.94
C THR A 33 -0.57 16.84 11.72
N ARG A 34 -1.84 17.05 12.13
CA ARG A 34 -2.33 18.33 12.70
C ARG A 34 -1.79 19.55 11.91
N PHE A 35 -1.57 19.39 10.60
CA PHE A 35 -0.91 20.36 9.73
C PHE A 35 0.48 20.84 10.15
N GLY A 36 1.26 20.04 10.87
CA GLY A 36 2.66 20.31 11.21
C GLY A 36 2.87 21.37 12.29
N MET A 37 1.81 21.80 13.00
CA MET A 37 1.87 22.90 13.97
C MET A 37 2.49 22.53 15.33
N GLN A 38 2.69 21.23 15.59
CA GLN A 38 3.31 20.70 16.82
C GLN A 38 4.11 19.43 16.51
N PRO A 39 5.14 19.08 17.31
CA PRO A 39 5.79 17.78 17.22
C PRO A 39 4.74 16.66 17.30
N MET A 40 4.78 15.72 16.36
CA MET A 40 3.84 14.59 16.31
C MET A 40 4.11 13.63 17.47
N PRO A 41 3.20 13.48 18.46
CA PRO A 41 3.40 12.58 19.58
C PRO A 41 3.52 11.12 19.14
N ALA A 42 4.22 10.28 19.91
CA ALA A 42 4.36 8.85 19.61
C ALA A 42 3.02 8.13 19.41
N ALA A 43 1.96 8.51 20.13
CA ALA A 43 0.62 7.95 19.93
C ALA A 43 0.03 8.29 18.54
N ASP A 44 0.27 9.50 18.03
CA ASP A 44 -0.17 9.91 16.70
C ASP A 44 0.68 9.21 15.62
N ARG A 45 1.99 9.03 15.85
CA ARG A 45 2.88 8.22 14.98
C ARG A 45 2.44 6.77 14.92
N ARG A 46 2.04 6.17 16.05
CA ARG A 46 1.52 4.79 16.10
C ARG A 46 0.22 4.67 15.31
N ALA A 47 -0.73 5.59 15.51
CA ALA A 47 -1.98 5.61 14.74
C ALA A 47 -1.73 5.73 13.23
N LEU A 48 -0.71 6.49 12.82
CA LEU A 48 -0.29 6.60 11.42
C LEU A 48 0.25 5.28 10.87
N VAL A 49 1.12 4.59 11.61
CA VAL A 49 1.64 3.25 11.23
C VAL A 49 0.51 2.24 11.13
N ASP A 50 -0.42 2.23 12.08
CA ASP A 50 -1.53 1.27 12.09
C ASP A 50 -2.44 1.44 10.87
N ALA A 51 -2.74 2.70 10.50
CA ALA A 51 -3.52 3.00 9.30
C ALA A 51 -2.77 2.65 8.00
N ALA A 52 -1.46 2.94 7.95
CA ALA A 52 -0.59 2.54 6.84
C ALA A 52 -0.54 1.01 6.68
N LEU A 53 -0.40 0.29 7.80
CA LEU A 53 -0.36 -1.17 7.81
C LEU A 53 -1.70 -1.78 7.36
N ALA A 54 -2.82 -1.24 7.84
CA ALA A 54 -4.16 -1.66 7.41
C ALA A 54 -4.35 -1.48 5.90
N TYR A 55 -3.93 -0.32 5.37
CA TYR A 55 -3.94 -0.06 3.94
C TYR A 55 -3.10 -1.08 3.17
N TRP A 56 -1.84 -1.29 3.55
CA TRP A 56 -0.95 -2.18 2.80
C TRP A 56 -1.35 -3.65 2.90
N ARG A 57 -1.92 -4.10 4.01
CA ARG A 57 -2.52 -5.45 4.11
C ARG A 57 -3.73 -5.59 3.19
N SER A 58 -4.59 -4.57 3.14
CA SER A 58 -5.71 -4.53 2.20
C SER A 58 -5.25 -4.48 0.74
N PHE A 59 -4.23 -3.68 0.43
CA PHE A 59 -3.60 -3.66 -0.89
C PHE A 59 -3.10 -5.07 -1.25
N ASP A 60 -2.26 -5.64 -0.40
CA ASP A 60 -1.57 -6.91 -0.64
C ASP A 60 -2.54 -8.09 -0.84
N SER A 61 -3.58 -8.17 0.00
CA SER A 61 -4.61 -9.23 -0.10
C SER A 61 -5.42 -9.20 -1.41
N ARG A 62 -5.41 -8.07 -2.13
CA ARG A 62 -6.17 -7.88 -3.38
C ARG A 62 -5.32 -8.04 -4.64
N ILE A 63 -4.00 -8.22 -4.51
CA ILE A 63 -3.11 -8.46 -5.64
C ILE A 63 -3.08 -9.96 -5.95
N PRO A 64 -3.52 -10.39 -7.15
CA PRO A 64 -3.35 -11.78 -7.58
C PRO A 64 -1.87 -12.19 -7.62
N ARG A 65 -1.56 -13.43 -7.25
CA ARG A 65 -0.19 -13.96 -7.31
C ARG A 65 0.03 -14.71 -8.61
N ASN A 66 1.20 -14.47 -9.22
CA ASN A 66 1.68 -15.27 -10.33
C ASN A 66 1.88 -16.72 -9.88
N SER A 67 1.62 -17.67 -10.78
CA SER A 67 1.94 -19.07 -10.53
C SER A 67 3.48 -19.27 -10.46
N PRO A 68 3.98 -20.34 -9.82
CA PRO A 68 5.41 -20.64 -9.83
C PRO A 68 5.99 -20.74 -11.25
N ALA A 69 5.27 -21.36 -12.18
CA ALA A 69 5.69 -21.45 -13.58
C ALA A 69 5.78 -20.08 -14.27
N THR A 70 4.86 -19.17 -13.94
CA THR A 70 4.89 -17.78 -14.42
C THR A 70 6.10 -17.03 -13.86
N GLN A 71 6.42 -17.22 -12.57
CA GLN A 71 7.59 -16.59 -11.95
C GLN A 71 8.90 -17.10 -12.56
N GLU A 72 9.00 -18.41 -12.82
CA GLU A 72 10.16 -19.01 -13.49
C GLU A 72 10.32 -18.46 -14.91
N TRP A 73 9.23 -18.40 -15.68
CA TRP A 73 9.23 -17.79 -17.01
C TRP A 73 9.68 -16.32 -16.96
N LEU A 74 9.10 -15.50 -16.07
CA LEU A 74 9.50 -14.09 -15.90
C LEU A 74 10.98 -13.96 -15.56
N SER A 75 11.51 -14.79 -14.66
CA SER A 75 12.92 -14.78 -14.30
C SER A 75 13.82 -15.08 -15.51
N GLY A 76 13.46 -16.08 -16.32
CA GLY A 76 14.17 -16.43 -17.55
C GLY A 76 14.05 -15.37 -18.66
N GLU A 77 12.93 -14.65 -18.71
CA GLU A 77 12.69 -13.55 -19.65
C GLU A 77 13.44 -12.26 -19.29
N MET A 78 13.52 -11.94 -18.00
CA MET A 78 14.20 -10.75 -17.50
C MET A 78 15.73 -10.90 -17.48
N ASN A 79 16.24 -12.14 -17.45
CA ASN A 79 17.67 -12.42 -17.46
C ASN A 79 18.26 -12.41 -18.90
N THR A 80 18.22 -11.26 -19.56
CA THR A 80 18.70 -11.06 -20.93
C THR A 80 19.16 -9.63 -21.19
N ASN A 81 20.05 -9.43 -22.17
CA ASN A 81 20.42 -8.11 -22.69
C ASN A 81 19.62 -7.72 -23.95
N ASP A 82 18.72 -8.59 -24.42
CA ASP A 82 17.83 -8.29 -25.56
C ASP A 82 16.72 -7.32 -25.12
N THR A 83 16.86 -6.06 -25.52
CA THR A 83 15.93 -4.98 -25.18
C THR A 83 14.55 -5.15 -25.80
N ALA A 84 14.43 -5.81 -26.95
CA ALA A 84 13.15 -6.09 -27.58
C ALA A 84 12.40 -7.18 -26.81
N ARG A 85 13.12 -8.19 -26.32
CA ARG A 85 12.56 -9.22 -25.43
C ARG A 85 12.10 -8.61 -24.10
N LEU A 86 12.95 -7.81 -23.46
CA LEU A 86 12.58 -7.08 -22.24
C LEU A 86 11.34 -6.19 -22.49
N GLY A 87 11.32 -5.44 -23.59
CA GLY A 87 10.20 -4.58 -23.96
C GLY A 87 8.87 -5.33 -24.09
N ARG A 88 8.87 -6.57 -24.59
CA ARG A 88 7.65 -7.40 -24.62
C ARG A 88 7.21 -7.80 -23.22
N VAL A 89 8.16 -8.26 -22.41
CA VAL A 89 7.89 -8.84 -21.08
C VAL A 89 7.39 -7.78 -20.10
N ILE A 90 7.99 -6.59 -20.08
CA ILE A 90 7.59 -5.52 -19.15
C ILE A 90 6.18 -4.97 -19.41
N ASN A 91 5.61 -5.25 -20.59
CA ASN A 91 4.26 -4.86 -20.98
C ASN A 91 3.23 -6.00 -20.79
N THR A 92 3.56 -7.01 -19.99
CA THR A 92 2.63 -8.11 -19.68
C THR A 92 1.94 -7.93 -18.32
N PRO A 93 0.69 -8.40 -18.16
CA PRO A 93 0.02 -8.45 -16.87
C PRO A 93 0.82 -9.23 -15.82
N GLU A 94 1.50 -10.30 -16.21
CA GLU A 94 2.33 -11.13 -15.35
C GLU A 94 3.50 -10.33 -14.76
N TYR A 95 4.19 -9.55 -15.58
CA TYR A 95 5.24 -8.64 -15.09
C TYR A 95 4.67 -7.57 -14.16
N ALA A 96 3.50 -7.02 -14.47
CA ALA A 96 2.84 -6.06 -13.61
C ALA A 96 2.52 -6.64 -12.22
N LEU A 97 2.00 -7.87 -12.16
CA LEU A 97 1.75 -8.57 -10.89
C LEU A 97 3.05 -8.85 -10.13
N TYR A 98 4.14 -9.19 -10.82
CA TYR A 98 5.46 -9.37 -10.21
C TYR A 98 5.99 -8.07 -9.57
N GLN A 99 5.77 -6.92 -10.21
CA GLN A 99 6.14 -5.62 -9.66
C GLN A 99 5.26 -5.22 -8.47
N LEU A 100 3.95 -5.47 -8.55
CA LEU A 100 3.00 -5.20 -7.45
C LEU A 100 3.30 -6.08 -6.23
N GLU A 101 3.78 -7.31 -6.43
CA GLU A 101 4.21 -8.21 -5.35
C GLU A 101 5.37 -7.65 -4.52
N GLN A 102 6.23 -6.80 -5.07
CA GLN A 102 7.33 -6.18 -4.32
C GLN A 102 6.85 -5.28 -3.17
N TYR A 103 5.61 -4.78 -3.26
CA TYR A 103 4.99 -3.98 -2.20
C TYR A 103 4.52 -4.81 -1.00
N THR A 104 4.58 -6.15 -1.04
CA THR A 104 4.48 -7.01 0.15
C THR A 104 5.46 -6.60 1.25
N THR A 105 6.64 -6.11 0.85
CA THR A 105 7.67 -5.64 1.80
C THR A 105 7.20 -4.42 2.61
N CYS A 106 6.18 -3.67 2.14
CA CYS A 106 5.60 -2.56 2.89
C CYS A 106 4.90 -3.03 4.15
N VAL A 107 4.14 -4.14 4.06
CA VAL A 107 3.50 -4.77 5.23
C VAL A 107 4.56 -5.14 6.26
N ARG A 108 5.60 -5.87 5.84
CA ARG A 108 6.70 -6.30 6.73
C ARG A 108 7.42 -5.12 7.38
N ASN A 109 7.73 -4.07 6.61
CA ASN A 109 8.42 -2.90 7.15
C ASN A 109 7.55 -2.12 8.16
N LEU A 110 6.24 -2.01 7.90
CA LEU A 110 5.30 -1.36 8.80
C LEU A 110 5.04 -2.16 10.07
N GLU A 111 4.99 -3.49 9.99
CA GLU A 111 4.91 -4.38 11.17
C GLU A 111 6.12 -4.20 12.08
N ALA A 112 7.32 -4.18 11.49
CA ALA A 112 8.55 -3.93 12.24
C ALA A 112 8.55 -2.53 12.88
N LEU A 113 8.20 -1.49 12.10
CA LEU A 113 8.14 -0.11 12.58
C LEU A 113 7.16 0.06 13.73
N SER A 114 6.00 -0.62 13.71
CA SER A 114 5.00 -0.54 14.79
C SER A 114 5.62 -0.90 16.16
N GLY A 115 6.53 -1.88 16.19
CA GLY A 115 7.28 -2.27 17.39
C GLY A 115 8.33 -1.27 17.87
N TRP A 116 8.70 -0.29 17.05
CA TRP A 116 9.75 0.70 17.36
C TRP A 116 9.20 2.08 17.73
N ILE A 117 7.92 2.35 17.46
CA ILE A 117 7.32 3.66 17.76
C ILE A 117 7.42 4.00 19.26
N GLY A 118 8.00 5.16 19.55
CA GLY A 118 8.22 5.68 20.90
C GLY A 118 9.38 5.01 21.66
N GLY A 119 10.17 4.17 20.98
CA GLY A 119 11.37 3.55 21.52
C GLY A 119 12.62 4.39 21.24
N ASP A 120 13.69 3.73 20.81
CA ASP A 120 14.92 4.40 20.39
C ASP A 120 14.69 5.31 19.16
N PRO A 121 15.00 6.62 19.23
CA PRO A 121 14.71 7.57 18.16
C PRO A 121 15.40 7.23 16.83
N LEU A 122 16.64 6.72 16.87
CA LEU A 122 17.38 6.36 15.66
C LEU A 122 16.74 5.14 14.97
N THR A 123 16.33 4.15 15.75
CA THR A 123 15.64 2.95 15.27
C THR A 123 14.27 3.31 14.70
N GLU A 124 13.51 4.18 15.37
CA GLU A 124 12.23 4.67 14.87
C GLU A 124 12.40 5.43 13.54
N MET A 125 13.34 6.37 13.49
CA MET A 125 13.65 7.12 12.26
C MET A 125 14.07 6.19 11.12
N TYR A 126 14.93 5.21 11.39
CA TYR A 126 15.34 4.21 10.41
C TYR A 126 14.12 3.43 9.88
N GLY A 127 13.21 2.97 10.75
CA GLY A 127 11.98 2.32 10.32
C GLY A 127 11.10 3.20 9.42
N TRP A 128 10.96 4.49 9.76
CA TRP A 128 10.25 5.46 8.93
C TRP A 128 10.90 5.65 7.55
N THR A 129 12.23 5.71 7.47
CA THR A 129 12.91 5.78 6.16
C THR A 129 12.69 4.53 5.31
N LYS A 130 12.63 3.34 5.94
CA LYS A 130 12.36 2.08 5.23
C LYS A 130 10.96 1.98 4.65
N VAL A 131 9.99 2.75 5.12
CA VAL A 131 8.64 2.75 4.56
C VAL A 131 8.44 3.82 3.48
N LEU A 132 9.39 4.75 3.29
CA LEU A 132 9.27 5.80 2.26
C LEU A 132 9.13 5.24 0.85
N TYR A 133 9.81 4.13 0.53
CA TYR A 133 9.74 3.52 -0.80
C TYR A 133 8.30 3.10 -1.17
N CYS A 134 7.48 2.73 -0.19
CA CYS A 134 6.08 2.36 -0.38
C CYS A 134 5.25 3.49 -0.99
N TYR A 135 5.65 4.73 -0.74
CA TYR A 135 4.91 5.94 -1.12
C TYR A 135 5.66 6.79 -2.16
N GLY A 136 6.85 6.37 -2.58
CA GLY A 136 7.78 7.17 -3.39
C GLY A 136 7.37 7.32 -4.85
N ASP A 137 6.70 6.32 -5.42
CA ASP A 137 6.28 6.34 -6.84
C ASP A 137 4.85 5.81 -7.04
N PRO A 138 3.82 6.62 -6.73
CA PRO A 138 2.45 6.22 -6.96
C PRO A 138 2.10 6.10 -8.45
N ASN A 139 2.84 6.76 -9.37
CA ASN A 139 2.63 6.60 -10.81
C ASN A 139 2.98 5.18 -11.26
N ALA A 140 4.11 4.63 -10.79
CA ALA A 140 4.50 3.26 -11.09
C ALA A 140 3.46 2.25 -10.58
N ILE A 141 2.95 2.44 -9.36
CA ILE A 141 1.90 1.57 -8.80
C ILE A 141 0.65 1.59 -9.69
N ILE A 142 0.17 2.78 -10.09
CA ILE A 142 -1.00 2.90 -10.96
C ILE A 142 -0.75 2.23 -12.31
N HIS A 143 0.43 2.46 -12.89
CA HIS A 143 0.80 1.86 -14.17
C HIS A 143 0.71 0.34 -14.10
N TYR A 144 1.29 -0.29 -13.08
CA TYR A 144 1.22 -1.74 -12.91
C TYR A 144 -0.18 -2.24 -12.58
N LEU A 145 -0.94 -1.52 -11.75
CA LEU A 145 -2.34 -1.87 -11.49
C LEU A 145 -3.18 -1.83 -12.78
N GLN A 146 -2.95 -0.84 -13.64
CA GLN A 146 -3.63 -0.73 -14.93
C GLN A 146 -3.21 -1.84 -15.89
N LEU A 147 -1.90 -2.12 -15.98
CA LEU A 147 -1.35 -3.18 -16.84
C LEU A 147 -1.83 -4.58 -16.41
N ALA A 148 -2.02 -4.80 -15.11
CA ALA A 148 -2.61 -6.02 -14.56
C ALA A 148 -4.15 -6.08 -14.68
N GLY A 149 -4.81 -5.03 -15.21
CA GLY A 149 -6.27 -4.97 -15.32
C GLY A 149 -7.00 -4.76 -13.98
N LEU A 150 -6.30 -4.31 -12.94
CA LEU A 150 -6.82 -4.09 -11.58
C LEU A 150 -7.27 -2.64 -11.33
N SER A 151 -6.91 -1.72 -12.22
CA SER A 151 -7.26 -0.30 -12.14
C SER A 151 -7.58 0.29 -13.51
N ASN A 152 -8.37 1.36 -13.53
CA ASN A 152 -8.64 2.19 -14.71
C ASN A 152 -7.62 3.34 -14.87
N GLY A 153 -6.47 3.27 -14.18
CA GLY A 153 -5.42 4.30 -14.23
C GLY A 153 -5.69 5.51 -13.33
N LYS A 154 -6.71 5.47 -12.46
CA LYS A 154 -7.03 6.58 -11.56
C LYS A 154 -6.44 6.41 -10.16
N TYR A 155 -6.08 7.54 -9.57
CA TYR A 155 -5.55 7.66 -8.21
C TYR A 155 -6.60 7.47 -7.11
N ASP A 156 -7.89 7.60 -7.42
CA ASP A 156 -9.02 7.49 -6.50
C ASP A 156 -9.80 6.17 -6.70
N GLY A 157 -9.22 5.22 -7.43
CA GLY A 157 -9.84 3.93 -7.75
C GLY A 157 -9.87 2.94 -6.58
N PRO A 158 -10.12 1.65 -6.85
CA PRO A 158 -10.14 0.60 -5.82
C PRO A 158 -8.86 0.56 -4.98
N PHE A 159 -7.73 0.93 -5.57
CA PHE A 159 -6.47 1.16 -4.90
C PHE A 159 -6.20 2.67 -4.91
N SER A 160 -6.81 3.42 -3.97
CA SER A 160 -6.54 4.86 -3.92
C SER A 160 -5.13 5.14 -3.37
N LEU A 161 -4.45 6.06 -4.05
CA LEU A 161 -3.06 6.47 -3.84
C LEU A 161 -2.95 7.99 -3.69
N GLN A 162 -4.09 8.68 -3.64
CA GLN A 162 -4.21 10.14 -3.71
C GLN A 162 -3.35 10.88 -2.67
N HIS A 163 -3.14 10.29 -1.49
CA HIS A 163 -2.40 10.91 -0.41
C HIS A 163 -0.99 10.33 -0.20
N PHE A 164 -0.47 9.52 -1.12
CA PHE A 164 0.88 8.96 -1.01
C PHE A 164 1.96 10.04 -0.94
N SER A 165 1.86 11.06 -1.80
CA SER A 165 2.78 12.21 -1.78
C SER A 165 2.69 12.99 -0.47
N PHE A 166 1.49 13.12 0.09
CA PHE A 166 1.29 13.77 1.37
C PHE A 166 1.90 12.93 2.51
N PHE A 167 1.65 11.62 2.55
CA PHE A 167 2.27 10.71 3.51
C PHE A 167 3.81 10.80 3.45
N HIS A 168 4.38 10.73 2.24
CA HIS A 168 5.82 10.84 2.05
C HIS A 168 6.36 12.15 2.64
N ARG A 169 5.71 13.28 2.37
CA ARG A 169 6.08 14.60 2.92
C ARG A 169 5.98 14.67 4.44
N VAL A 170 4.99 14.00 5.03
CA VAL A 170 4.79 13.95 6.48
C VAL A 170 5.93 13.22 7.16
N VAL A 171 6.30 12.05 6.63
CA VAL A 171 7.40 11.25 7.15
C VAL A 171 8.72 12.01 7.07
N THR A 172 9.05 12.61 5.91
CA THR A 172 10.28 13.38 5.73
C THR A 172 10.26 14.77 6.40
N GLY A 173 9.14 15.17 6.99
CA GLY A 173 8.91 16.52 7.49
C GLY A 173 8.55 16.53 8.98
N SER A 174 7.27 16.77 9.29
CA SER A 174 6.80 16.96 10.66
C SER A 174 7.06 15.76 11.57
N LEU A 175 7.05 14.54 11.02
CA LEU A 175 7.36 13.34 11.77
C LEU A 175 8.84 13.27 12.12
N ALA A 176 9.73 13.42 11.13
CA ALA A 176 11.16 13.40 11.36
C ALA A 176 11.60 14.47 12.38
N ASN A 177 11.06 15.69 12.26
CA ASN A 177 11.32 16.78 13.22
C ASN A 177 10.85 16.43 14.64
N ALA A 178 9.77 15.66 14.78
CA ALA A 178 9.27 15.27 16.10
C ALA A 178 10.20 14.28 16.80
N ILE A 179 10.72 13.29 16.06
CA ILE A 179 11.66 12.30 16.58
C ILE A 179 12.99 12.96 16.94
N GLU A 180 13.46 13.90 16.13
CA GLU A 180 14.68 14.68 16.42
C GLU A 180 14.52 15.50 17.71
N ALA A 181 13.40 16.21 17.88
CA ALA A 181 13.12 16.98 19.09
C ALA A 181 12.93 16.13 20.36
N GLU A 182 12.62 14.83 20.23
CA GLU A 182 12.60 13.87 21.34
C GLU A 182 14.01 13.36 21.69
N SER A 183 14.92 13.30 20.71
CA SER A 183 16.30 12.82 20.88
C SER A 183 17.18 13.76 21.70
N HIS A 184 16.71 14.99 21.94
CA HIS A 184 17.43 16.04 22.67
C HIS A 184 16.83 16.35 24.06
N ARG A 185 15.91 15.52 24.56
CA ARG A 185 15.33 15.62 25.91
C ARG A 185 15.94 14.58 26.84
#